data_AF-I4VWN9-F1
#
_entry.id   AF-I4VWN9-F1
#
_cell.length_a   1.000
_cell.length_b   1.000
_cell.length_c   1.000
_cell.angle_alpha   90.00
_cell.angle_beta   90.00
_cell.angle_gamma   90.00
#
_symmetry.space_group_name_H-M   'P 1'
#
loop_
_entity.id
_entity.type
_entity.pdbx_description
1 polymer ?
#
loop_
_entity_poly.entity_id
_entity_poly.type
_entity_poly.pdbx_seq_one_letter_code
_entity_poly.pdbx_strand_id
1 'polypeptide(L)'
;MSVPETEVTTLPAALDGQPIERVQRDGVEYVVLGTAHVSRSSMEAVEALLDHEHFDAVAVELCDSRAQSMRDPEAFKQMDLFKVIRQGKAGMVAASLVLSTFQKRLADQSGIQPGAEMKAAMDGAERRNLPLWTIDREVGTTLKRAWRSVGFWQRFGLLGGLLASVFDREEIAQGDIEKLKQEDLLESAFSEFASGSRPLYDSLIGERDAFMAARLRQQAARSSGTENRRVLVVIGAGHLKGMCTLLREQQDDPATRVAELATLPPKARWPKWLAVGLVLLVFAAIAWAFHQNAALGAQALRDWVLFTGGFAALGAVAAGGHPVSIVAAFIAAPIKPFRPGIPAGGISATAEAWVRRPRVIDFDTLRDDIVHWSGWWKNRVARTLLNFFLVSVGTIIGEYSAGIHIFKSLF
;
A
#
# COMPACT_ATOMS: atom_id res chain seq x y z
N MET A 1 -9.41 26.05 -61.98
CA MET A 1 -8.43 25.69 -60.94
C MET A 1 -9.22 25.35 -59.70
N SER A 2 -9.47 24.06 -59.49
CA SER A 2 -10.11 23.52 -58.30
C SER A 2 -9.13 23.62 -57.13
N VAL A 3 -9.58 24.24 -56.05
CA VAL A 3 -8.90 24.27 -54.75
C VAL A 3 -8.84 22.82 -54.23
N PRO A 4 -7.70 22.31 -53.75
CA PRO A 4 -7.65 20.98 -53.17
C PRO A 4 -8.46 20.97 -51.87
N GLU A 5 -9.40 20.03 -51.78
CA GLU A 5 -10.08 19.68 -50.55
C GLU A 5 -9.04 19.40 -49.46
N THR A 6 -9.12 20.15 -48.37
CA THR A 6 -8.45 19.85 -47.11
C THR A 6 -8.72 18.40 -46.74
N GLU A 7 -7.66 17.58 -46.71
CA GLU A 7 -7.67 16.25 -46.11
C GLU A 7 -8.24 16.38 -44.70
N VAL A 8 -9.47 15.89 -44.52
CA VAL A 8 -10.02 15.61 -43.20
C VAL A 8 -9.22 14.42 -42.71
N THR A 9 -8.17 14.66 -41.92
CA THR A 9 -7.44 13.61 -41.22
C THR A 9 -8.45 12.93 -40.29
N THR A 10 -9.05 11.85 -40.76
CA THR A 10 -9.94 11.01 -39.96
C THR A 10 -9.10 10.48 -38.80
N LEU A 11 -9.53 10.77 -37.57
CA LEU A 11 -8.91 10.20 -36.39
C LEU A 11 -8.91 8.66 -36.55
N PRO A 12 -7.81 7.97 -36.22
CA PRO A 12 -7.76 6.52 -36.25
C PRO A 12 -8.94 5.91 -35.51
N ALA A 13 -9.53 4.84 -36.03
CA ALA A 13 -10.68 4.18 -35.39
C ALA A 13 -10.41 3.78 -33.92
N ALA A 14 -9.15 3.55 -33.56
CA ALA A 14 -8.71 3.26 -32.19
C ALA A 14 -8.85 4.46 -31.22
N LEU A 15 -8.98 5.70 -31.72
CA LEU A 15 -9.18 6.91 -30.91
C LEU A 15 -10.65 7.28 -30.77
N ASP A 16 -11.56 6.62 -31.51
CA ASP A 16 -12.98 6.93 -31.45
C ASP A 16 -13.56 6.57 -30.07
N GLY A 17 -14.30 7.53 -29.49
CA GLY A 17 -14.85 7.41 -28.14
C GLY A 17 -13.83 7.33 -26.99
N GLN A 18 -12.52 7.51 -27.24
CA GLN A 18 -11.52 7.50 -26.15
C GLN A 18 -11.55 8.81 -25.35
N PRO A 19 -11.44 8.74 -24.01
CA PRO A 19 -11.51 9.94 -23.16
C PRO A 19 -10.19 10.70 -23.21
N ILE A 20 -10.08 11.62 -24.17
CA ILE A 20 -8.89 12.44 -24.40
C ILE A 20 -9.19 13.90 -24.05
N GLU A 21 -8.33 14.50 -23.23
CA GLU A 21 -8.41 15.91 -22.86
C GLU A 21 -7.10 16.63 -23.19
N ARG A 22 -7.18 17.87 -23.67
CA ARG A 22 -6.00 18.70 -23.96
C ARG A 22 -5.93 19.87 -22.99
N VAL A 23 -4.77 20.04 -22.36
CA VAL A 23 -4.50 21.12 -21.39
C VAL A 23 -3.25 21.87 -21.79
N GLN A 24 -3.32 23.18 -21.94
CA GLN A 24 -2.13 24.02 -22.08
C GLN A 24 -1.76 24.68 -20.76
N ARG A 25 -0.53 24.50 -20.31
CA ARG A 25 -0.01 25.09 -19.08
C ARG A 25 1.51 25.28 -19.16
N ASP A 26 2.00 26.44 -18.75
CA ASP A 26 3.42 26.75 -18.63
C ASP A 26 4.22 26.50 -19.94
N GLY A 27 3.60 26.78 -21.11
CA GLY A 27 4.23 26.57 -22.43
C GLY A 27 4.25 25.10 -22.90
N VAL A 28 3.49 24.23 -22.24
CA VAL A 28 3.36 22.79 -22.55
C VAL A 28 1.90 22.45 -22.86
N GLU A 29 1.68 21.74 -23.96
CA GLU A 29 0.43 21.06 -24.27
C GLU A 29 0.48 19.62 -23.74
N TYR A 30 -0.39 19.32 -22.78
CA TYR A 30 -0.60 17.98 -22.27
C TYR A 30 -1.78 17.35 -23.00
N VAL A 31 -1.53 16.27 -23.74
CA VAL A 31 -2.56 15.42 -24.34
C VAL A 31 -2.79 14.27 -23.36
N VAL A 32 -3.89 14.32 -22.62
CA VAL A 32 -4.19 13.40 -21.53
C VAL A 32 -5.17 12.34 -22.00
N LEU A 33 -4.73 11.09 -22.05
CA LEU A 33 -5.54 9.93 -22.36
C LEU A 33 -5.95 9.23 -21.05
N GLY A 34 -7.25 9.19 -20.78
CA GLY A 34 -7.84 8.33 -19.76
C GLY A 34 -7.92 6.89 -20.25
N THR A 35 -7.53 5.94 -19.41
CA THR A 35 -7.46 4.53 -19.77
C THR A 35 -8.18 3.65 -18.74
N ALA A 36 -8.64 2.48 -19.19
CA ALA A 36 -9.09 1.42 -18.30
C ALA A 36 -7.99 0.34 -18.22
N HIS A 37 -7.49 0.06 -17.01
CA HIS A 37 -6.28 -0.74 -16.72
C HIS A 37 -6.31 -2.23 -17.15
N VAL A 38 -7.37 -2.66 -17.83
CA VAL A 38 -7.58 -4.02 -18.35
C VAL A 38 -8.25 -3.98 -19.73
N SER A 39 -8.12 -2.87 -20.46
CA SER A 39 -8.77 -2.68 -21.75
C SER A 39 -7.77 -2.73 -22.91
N ARG A 40 -8.09 -3.58 -23.91
CA ARG A 40 -7.35 -3.62 -25.17
C ARG A 40 -7.49 -2.31 -25.94
N SER A 41 -8.68 -1.72 -25.95
CA SER A 41 -8.92 -0.47 -26.68
C SER A 41 -8.08 0.68 -26.12
N SER A 42 -7.84 0.72 -24.80
CA SER A 42 -6.96 1.73 -24.20
C SER A 42 -5.49 1.55 -24.61
N MET A 43 -5.01 0.32 -24.74
CA MET A 43 -3.67 0.03 -25.25
C MET A 43 -3.54 0.45 -26.73
N GLU A 44 -4.50 0.07 -27.57
CA GLU A 44 -4.54 0.45 -29.00
C GLU A 44 -4.63 1.97 -29.18
N ALA A 45 -5.36 2.68 -28.31
CA ALA A 45 -5.45 4.14 -28.32
C ALA A 45 -4.10 4.81 -28.00
N VAL A 46 -3.33 4.26 -27.05
CA VAL A 46 -1.98 4.76 -26.75
C VAL A 46 -1.07 4.61 -27.97
N GLU A 47 -1.08 3.44 -28.61
CA GLU A 47 -0.27 3.18 -29.80
C GLU A 47 -0.67 4.11 -30.96
N ALA A 48 -1.97 4.25 -31.21
CA ALA A 48 -2.48 5.16 -32.24
C ALA A 48 -2.09 6.63 -31.98
N LEU A 49 -2.17 7.13 -30.74
CA LEU A 49 -1.70 8.49 -30.44
C LEU A 49 -0.21 8.65 -30.74
N LEU A 50 0.62 7.71 -30.30
CA LEU A 50 2.07 7.75 -30.52
C LEU A 50 2.47 7.60 -32.00
N ASP A 51 1.66 6.94 -32.82
CA ASP A 51 1.87 6.78 -34.26
C ASP A 51 1.42 8.01 -35.06
N HIS A 52 0.35 8.70 -34.62
CA HIS A 52 -0.28 9.79 -35.39
C HIS A 52 0.09 11.20 -34.92
N GLU A 53 0.54 11.38 -33.68
CA GLU A 53 0.95 12.68 -33.14
C GLU A 53 2.41 12.69 -32.70
N HIS A 54 3.04 13.86 -32.80
CA HIS A 54 4.39 14.09 -32.28
C HIS A 54 4.32 14.47 -30.80
N PHE A 55 5.18 13.85 -30.00
CA PHE A 55 5.34 14.15 -28.58
C PHE A 55 6.82 14.32 -28.22
N ASP A 56 7.11 15.23 -27.30
CA ASP A 56 8.45 15.49 -26.76
C ASP A 56 8.74 14.65 -25.51
N ALA A 57 7.70 14.11 -24.87
CA ALA A 57 7.79 13.21 -23.72
C ALA A 57 6.50 12.39 -23.57
N VAL A 58 6.61 11.27 -22.86
CA VAL A 58 5.47 10.45 -22.46
C VAL A 58 5.45 10.36 -20.94
N ALA A 59 4.30 10.62 -20.33
CA ALA A 59 4.06 10.51 -18.90
C ALA A 59 3.07 9.38 -18.60
N VAL A 60 3.31 8.64 -17.52
CA VAL A 60 2.49 7.48 -17.11
C VAL A 60 2.11 7.54 -15.63
N GLU A 61 0.89 7.09 -15.28
CA GLU A 61 0.39 6.94 -13.91
C GLU A 61 1.09 5.82 -13.13
N LEU A 62 2.42 5.88 -13.07
CA LEU A 62 3.25 4.94 -12.33
C LEU A 62 4.28 5.73 -11.52
N CYS A 63 4.55 5.23 -10.32
CA CYS A 63 5.74 5.58 -9.57
C CYS A 63 6.93 4.76 -10.09
N ASP A 64 8.16 5.22 -9.80
CA ASP A 64 9.40 4.60 -10.27
C ASP A 64 9.47 3.10 -9.92
N SER A 65 9.05 2.74 -8.72
CA SER A 65 9.03 1.34 -8.27
C SER A 65 8.10 0.46 -9.09
N ARG A 66 6.92 0.96 -9.49
CA ARG A 66 5.94 0.22 -10.30
C ARG A 66 6.39 0.14 -11.76
N ALA A 67 6.89 1.24 -12.33
CA ALA A 67 7.46 1.25 -13.67
C ALA A 67 8.62 0.25 -13.81
N GLN A 68 9.53 0.22 -12.82
CA GLN A 68 10.62 -0.75 -12.80
C GLN A 68 10.11 -2.19 -12.69
N SER A 69 9.11 -2.43 -11.84
CA SER A 69 8.54 -3.78 -11.67
C SER A 69 7.82 -4.28 -12.92
N MET A 70 7.28 -3.39 -13.74
CA MET A 70 6.66 -3.74 -15.02
C MET A 70 7.69 -4.01 -16.12
N ARG A 71 8.82 -3.28 -16.12
CA ARG A 71 9.93 -3.53 -17.06
C ARG A 71 10.68 -4.80 -16.76
N ASP A 72 10.95 -5.04 -15.48
CA ASP A 72 11.70 -6.19 -15.01
C ASP A 72 10.97 -6.86 -13.83
N PRO A 73 9.97 -7.70 -14.14
CA PRO A 73 9.25 -8.48 -13.13
C PRO A 73 10.15 -9.46 -12.36
N GLU A 74 11.28 -9.87 -12.96
CA GLU A 74 12.19 -10.86 -12.40
C GLU A 74 13.22 -10.23 -11.45
N ALA A 75 13.61 -8.96 -11.63
CA ALA A 75 14.49 -8.24 -10.71
C ALA A 75 13.97 -8.22 -9.27
N PHE A 76 12.64 -8.16 -9.09
CA PHE A 76 12.03 -8.17 -7.76
C PHE A 76 12.15 -9.54 -7.07
N LYS A 77 12.13 -10.64 -7.86
CA LYS A 77 12.34 -12.00 -7.36
C LYS A 77 13.79 -12.26 -6.96
N GLN A 78 14.72 -11.48 -7.52
CA GLN A 78 16.16 -11.58 -7.26
C GLN A 78 16.63 -10.64 -6.13
N MET A 79 15.75 -9.82 -5.54
CA MET A 79 16.10 -8.95 -4.42
C MET A 79 16.29 -9.74 -3.11
N ASP A 80 17.45 -9.53 -2.46
CA ASP A 80 17.74 -10.10 -1.14
C ASP A 80 16.77 -9.57 -0.07
N LEU A 81 15.95 -10.47 0.47
CA LEU A 81 14.93 -10.18 1.47
C LEU A 81 15.52 -9.66 2.79
N PHE A 82 16.76 -10.02 3.14
CA PHE A 82 17.43 -9.45 4.32
C PHE A 82 17.67 -7.95 4.16
N LYS A 83 18.00 -7.51 2.94
CA LYS A 83 18.17 -6.09 2.61
C LYS A 83 16.82 -5.35 2.66
N VAL A 84 15.74 -5.99 2.23
CA VAL A 84 14.36 -5.45 2.30
C VAL A 84 13.88 -5.26 3.73
N ILE A 85 14.07 -6.26 4.59
CA ILE A 85 13.66 -6.21 6.01
C ILE A 85 14.49 -5.15 6.75
N ARG A 86 15.79 -5.10 6.52
CA ARG A 86 16.69 -4.10 7.11
C ARG A 86 16.34 -2.67 6.70
N GLN A 87 15.80 -2.49 5.48
CA GLN A 87 15.34 -1.20 4.96
C GLN A 87 13.89 -0.85 5.34
N GLY A 88 13.20 -1.69 6.13
CA GLY A 88 11.80 -1.46 6.52
C GLY A 88 10.81 -1.57 5.36
N LYS A 89 11.20 -2.22 4.26
CA LYS A 89 10.39 -2.38 3.03
C LYS A 89 9.58 -3.67 3.00
N ALA A 90 9.60 -4.46 4.08
CA ALA A 90 8.90 -5.75 4.16
C ALA A 90 7.40 -5.65 3.85
N GLY A 91 6.72 -4.59 4.32
CA GLY A 91 5.31 -4.36 4.03
C GLY A 91 5.02 -4.06 2.55
N MET A 92 5.96 -3.44 1.82
CA MET A 92 5.84 -3.19 0.38
C MET A 92 5.96 -4.49 -0.41
N VAL A 93 6.84 -5.40 0.02
CA VAL A 93 7.00 -6.72 -0.61
C VAL A 93 5.78 -7.62 -0.36
N ALA A 94 5.24 -7.61 0.85
CA ALA A 94 3.98 -8.31 1.14
C ALA A 94 2.83 -7.78 0.27
N ALA A 95 2.72 -6.45 0.13
CA ALA A 95 1.73 -5.82 -0.73
C ALA A 95 1.93 -6.17 -2.21
N SER A 96 3.17 -6.19 -2.71
CA SER A 96 3.45 -6.55 -4.10
C SER A 96 3.15 -8.03 -4.39
N LEU A 97 3.42 -8.93 -3.44
CA LEU A 97 3.06 -10.35 -3.55
C LEU A 97 1.53 -10.54 -3.62
N VAL A 98 0.77 -9.90 -2.74
CA VAL A 98 -0.70 -9.93 -2.78
C VAL A 98 -1.21 -9.32 -4.08
N LEU A 99 -0.71 -8.15 -4.48
CA LEU A 99 -1.13 -7.51 -5.73
C LEU A 99 -0.82 -8.38 -6.95
N SER A 100 0.35 -9.04 -6.98
CA SER A 100 0.72 -9.95 -8.06
C SER A 100 -0.20 -11.17 -8.16
N THR A 101 -0.78 -11.65 -7.06
CA THR A 101 -1.80 -12.72 -7.10
C THR A 101 -3.10 -12.24 -7.72
N PHE A 102 -3.53 -11.02 -7.42
CA PHE A 102 -4.71 -10.43 -8.02
C PHE A 102 -4.50 -10.13 -9.51
N GLN A 103 -3.33 -9.57 -9.86
CA GLN A 103 -2.94 -9.28 -11.24
C GLN A 103 -2.90 -10.54 -12.11
N LYS A 104 -2.34 -11.66 -11.59
CA LYS A 104 -2.30 -12.92 -12.32
C LYS A 104 -3.71 -13.46 -12.61
N ARG A 105 -4.60 -13.44 -11.62
CA ARG A 105 -5.99 -13.88 -11.79
C ARG A 105 -6.75 -13.03 -12.82
N LEU A 106 -6.58 -11.71 -12.78
CA LEU A 106 -7.18 -10.80 -13.76
C LEU A 106 -6.63 -11.03 -15.17
N ALA A 107 -5.33 -11.29 -15.30
CA ALA A 107 -4.70 -11.62 -16.59
C ALA A 107 -5.23 -12.93 -17.18
N ASP A 108 -5.37 -13.97 -16.36
CA ASP A 108 -5.86 -15.28 -16.78
C ASP A 108 -7.35 -15.23 -17.23
N GLN A 109 -8.15 -14.31 -16.67
CA GLN A 109 -9.57 -14.16 -16.99
C GLN A 109 -9.86 -13.22 -18.17
N SER A 110 -9.03 -12.19 -18.38
CA SER A 110 -9.26 -11.17 -19.42
C SER A 110 -8.40 -11.36 -20.68
N GLY A 111 -7.40 -12.24 -20.64
CA GLY A 111 -6.44 -12.43 -21.74
C GLY A 111 -5.52 -11.22 -21.99
N ILE A 112 -5.59 -10.19 -21.14
CA ILE A 112 -4.80 -8.96 -21.20
C ILE A 112 -4.09 -8.78 -19.87
N GLN A 113 -2.79 -8.47 -19.92
CA GLN A 113 -2.05 -8.19 -18.69
C GLN A 113 -2.52 -6.86 -18.10
N PRO A 114 -2.90 -6.80 -16.80
CA PRO A 114 -3.23 -5.54 -16.15
C PRO A 114 -2.08 -4.53 -16.29
N GLY A 115 -2.39 -3.31 -16.74
CA GLY A 115 -1.38 -2.30 -17.04
C GLY A 115 -0.79 -2.37 -18.45
N ALA A 116 -1.38 -3.14 -19.37
CA ALA A 116 -0.92 -3.25 -20.76
C ALA A 116 -0.84 -1.87 -21.45
N GLU A 117 -1.78 -0.97 -21.17
CA GLU A 117 -1.80 0.40 -21.67
C GLU A 117 -0.60 1.23 -21.17
N MET A 118 -0.24 1.11 -19.89
CA MET A 118 0.93 1.79 -19.32
C MET A 118 2.22 1.21 -19.88
N LYS A 119 2.27 -0.11 -20.07
CA LYS A 119 3.41 -0.77 -20.71
C LYS A 119 3.57 -0.33 -22.16
N ALA A 120 2.48 -0.25 -22.93
CA ALA A 120 2.50 0.24 -24.30
C ALA A 120 3.00 1.69 -24.39
N ALA A 121 2.62 2.55 -23.44
CA ALA A 121 3.14 3.91 -23.35
C ALA A 121 4.65 3.94 -23.08
N MET A 122 5.12 3.11 -22.14
CA MET A 122 6.54 3.00 -21.80
C MET A 122 7.39 2.45 -22.95
N ASP A 123 6.94 1.36 -23.57
CA ASP A 123 7.62 0.71 -24.71
C ASP A 123 7.57 1.64 -25.93
N GLY A 124 6.47 2.36 -26.12
CA GLY A 124 6.29 3.35 -27.19
C GLY A 124 7.23 4.55 -27.05
N ALA A 125 7.41 5.05 -25.82
CA ALA A 125 8.38 6.10 -25.50
C ALA A 125 9.82 5.64 -25.78
N GLU A 126 10.18 4.43 -25.34
CA GLU A 126 11.51 3.86 -25.55
C GLU A 126 11.83 3.65 -27.03
N ARG A 127 10.91 3.07 -27.80
CA ARG A 127 11.07 2.89 -29.27
C ARG A 127 11.32 4.20 -30.01
N ARG A 128 10.77 5.30 -29.50
CA ARG A 128 10.88 6.65 -30.09
C ARG A 128 11.99 7.49 -29.47
N ASN A 129 12.76 6.94 -28.52
CA ASN A 129 13.75 7.67 -27.73
C ASN A 129 13.18 8.92 -27.02
N LEU A 130 11.92 8.84 -26.58
CA LEU A 130 11.27 9.91 -25.84
C LEU A 130 11.56 9.80 -24.34
N PRO A 131 11.78 10.93 -23.63
CA PRO A 131 11.78 10.96 -22.18
C PRO A 131 10.50 10.37 -21.60
N LEU A 132 10.66 9.41 -20.68
CA LEU A 132 9.56 8.84 -19.89
C LEU A 132 9.44 9.53 -18.54
N TRP A 133 8.26 10.03 -18.20
CA TRP A 133 7.96 10.66 -16.91
C TRP A 133 7.04 9.77 -16.08
N THR A 134 7.55 9.33 -14.93
CA THR A 134 6.75 8.71 -13.87
C THR A 134 6.11 9.81 -13.03
N ILE A 135 4.78 9.91 -13.09
CA ILE A 135 4.05 11.05 -12.50
C ILE A 135 3.28 10.71 -11.23
N ASP A 136 3.16 9.43 -10.87
CA ASP A 136 2.40 9.03 -9.68
C ASP A 136 3.28 8.86 -8.44
N ARG A 137 2.63 8.93 -7.28
CA ARG A 137 3.24 8.79 -5.96
C ARG A 137 3.48 7.32 -5.62
N GLU A 138 4.54 7.06 -4.84
CA GLU A 138 4.81 5.73 -4.31
C GLU A 138 3.58 5.10 -3.65
N VAL A 139 3.19 3.92 -4.15
CA VAL A 139 2.00 3.19 -3.69
C VAL A 139 2.00 2.96 -2.17
N GLY A 140 3.17 2.66 -1.60
CA GLY A 140 3.33 2.49 -0.16
C GLY A 140 3.07 3.76 0.66
N THR A 141 3.32 4.95 0.09
CA THR A 141 2.96 6.22 0.70
C THR A 141 1.47 6.48 0.57
N THR A 142 0.90 6.30 -0.63
CA THR A 142 -0.53 6.45 -0.90
C THR A 142 -1.39 5.60 0.04
N LEU A 143 -1.10 4.30 0.16
CA LEU A 143 -1.84 3.39 1.05
C LEU A 143 -1.71 3.79 2.53
N LYS A 144 -0.54 4.24 2.97
CA LYS A 144 -0.33 4.69 4.36
C LYS A 144 -1.06 6.00 4.65
N ARG A 145 -1.19 6.90 3.68
CA ARG A 145 -1.97 8.14 3.82
C ARG A 145 -3.47 7.82 3.89
N ALA A 146 -3.95 6.95 3.02
CA ALA A 146 -5.35 6.49 3.03
C ALA A 146 -5.72 5.80 4.35
N TRP A 147 -4.84 4.93 4.85
CA TRP A 147 -5.03 4.29 6.17
C TRP A 147 -5.08 5.31 7.32
N ARG A 148 -4.32 6.41 7.21
CA ARG A 148 -4.26 7.48 8.22
C ARG A 148 -5.40 8.48 8.11
N SER A 149 -6.02 8.63 6.94
CA SER A 149 -7.14 9.57 6.73
C SER A 149 -8.44 9.07 7.35
N VAL A 150 -8.60 7.76 7.52
CA VAL A 150 -9.80 7.14 8.11
C VAL A 150 -9.71 6.96 9.63
N GLY A 151 -10.87 7.06 10.29
CA GLY A 151 -11.02 6.90 11.74
C GLY A 151 -10.81 5.47 12.23
N PHE A 152 -10.64 5.28 13.55
CA PHE A 152 -10.37 3.96 14.14
C PHE A 152 -11.44 2.92 13.78
N TRP A 153 -12.73 3.26 13.89
CA TRP A 153 -13.84 2.37 13.57
C TRP A 153 -13.94 2.02 12.08
N GLN A 154 -13.71 3.00 11.19
CA GLN A 154 -13.69 2.78 9.75
C GLN A 154 -12.59 1.79 9.34
N ARG A 155 -11.44 1.79 10.02
CA ARG A 155 -10.37 0.81 9.77
C ARG A 155 -10.83 -0.63 10.01
N PHE A 156 -11.64 -0.88 11.04
CA PHE A 156 -12.20 -2.22 11.27
C PHE A 156 -13.22 -2.58 10.21
N GLY A 157 -14.04 -1.63 9.77
CA GLY A 157 -14.98 -1.84 8.65
C GLY A 157 -14.26 -2.21 7.37
N LEU A 158 -13.19 -1.47 7.00
CA LEU A 158 -12.37 -1.77 5.83
C LEU A 158 -11.67 -3.13 5.93
N LEU A 159 -11.08 -3.45 7.08
CA LEU A 159 -10.48 -4.76 7.31
C LEU A 159 -11.51 -5.89 7.24
N GLY A 160 -12.69 -5.68 7.83
CA GLY A 160 -13.79 -6.63 7.77
C GLY A 160 -14.27 -6.86 6.34
N GLY A 161 -14.45 -5.79 5.56
CA GLY A 161 -14.83 -5.87 4.14
C GLY A 161 -13.78 -6.56 3.28
N LEU A 162 -12.50 -6.30 3.50
CA LEU A 162 -11.40 -7.00 2.80
C LEU A 162 -11.31 -8.48 3.18
N LEU A 163 -11.59 -8.83 4.43
CA LEU A 163 -11.66 -10.24 4.83
C LEU A 163 -12.87 -10.91 4.19
N ALA A 164 -14.04 -10.28 4.24
CA ALA A 164 -15.26 -10.76 3.60
C ALA A 164 -15.05 -11.01 2.09
N SER A 165 -14.42 -10.09 1.37
CA SER A 165 -14.15 -10.26 -0.08
C SER A 165 -13.17 -11.38 -0.42
N VAL A 166 -12.34 -11.83 0.53
CA VAL A 166 -11.47 -13.01 0.36
C VAL A 166 -12.27 -14.31 0.59
N PHE A 167 -13.32 -14.26 1.41
CA PHE A 167 -14.21 -15.39 1.68
C PHE A 167 -15.37 -15.50 0.67
N ASP A 168 -15.82 -14.39 0.10
CA ASP A 168 -16.77 -14.34 -1.02
C ASP A 168 -16.06 -14.74 -2.31
N ARG A 169 -16.03 -16.04 -2.56
CA ARG A 169 -15.63 -16.64 -3.84
C ARG A 169 -16.84 -16.78 -4.77
N GLU A 170 -17.61 -15.73 -4.99
CA GLU A 170 -18.62 -15.78 -6.04
C GLU A 170 -17.96 -15.52 -7.40
N GLU A 171 -18.09 -16.51 -8.29
CA GLU A 171 -17.76 -16.39 -9.71
C GLU A 171 -18.54 -15.21 -10.27
N ILE A 172 -17.84 -14.15 -10.66
CA ILE A 172 -18.44 -13.03 -11.40
C ILE A 172 -18.98 -13.63 -12.70
N ALA A 173 -20.31 -13.75 -12.79
CA ALA A 173 -20.97 -14.27 -13.97
C ALA A 173 -20.62 -13.39 -15.17
N GLN A 174 -20.46 -13.99 -16.35
CA GLN A 174 -20.13 -13.27 -17.59
C GLN A 174 -21.08 -12.08 -17.89
N GLY A 175 -22.30 -12.11 -17.35
CA GLY A 175 -23.28 -11.02 -17.46
C GLY A 175 -22.96 -9.74 -16.67
N ASP A 176 -22.07 -9.79 -15.68
CA ASP A 176 -21.66 -8.60 -14.91
C ASP A 176 -20.47 -7.86 -15.53
N ILE A 177 -19.69 -8.54 -16.37
CA ILE A 177 -18.58 -7.93 -17.13
C ILE A 177 -19.10 -6.96 -18.19
N GLU A 178 -20.27 -7.24 -18.76
CA GLU A 178 -20.88 -6.41 -19.81
C GLU A 178 -21.50 -5.13 -19.25
N LYS A 179 -21.95 -5.15 -17.99
CA LYS A 179 -22.34 -3.95 -17.24
C LYS A 179 -21.14 -3.06 -16.92
N LEU A 180 -19.95 -3.62 -16.69
CA LEU A 180 -18.72 -2.85 -16.43
C LEU A 180 -18.19 -2.07 -17.66
N LYS A 181 -18.75 -2.28 -18.87
CA LYS A 181 -18.35 -1.59 -20.10
C LYS A 181 -19.06 -0.26 -20.35
N GLN A 182 -20.04 0.11 -19.51
CA GLN A 182 -20.71 1.41 -19.64
C GLN A 182 -19.98 2.46 -18.81
N GLU A 183 -19.56 3.55 -19.45
CA GLU A 183 -18.88 4.70 -18.82
C GLU A 183 -19.64 5.21 -17.57
N ASP A 184 -20.98 5.17 -17.63
CA ASP A 184 -21.88 5.57 -16.56
C ASP A 184 -21.79 4.70 -15.29
N LEU A 185 -21.41 3.42 -15.39
CA LEU A 185 -21.34 2.51 -14.23
C LEU A 185 -20.02 2.63 -13.47
N LEU A 186 -18.91 2.89 -14.17
CA LEU A 186 -17.65 3.27 -13.53
C LEU A 186 -17.82 4.59 -12.79
N GLU A 187 -18.35 5.62 -13.45
CA GLU A 187 -18.61 6.92 -12.80
C GLU A 187 -19.59 6.77 -11.61
N SER A 188 -20.62 5.94 -11.73
CA SER A 188 -21.55 5.65 -10.63
C SER A 188 -20.88 4.92 -9.45
N ALA A 189 -20.09 3.88 -9.70
CA ALA A 189 -19.34 3.17 -8.66
C ALA A 189 -18.25 4.05 -8.02
N PHE A 190 -17.61 4.93 -8.81
CA PHE A 190 -16.66 5.93 -8.32
C PHE A 190 -17.35 7.00 -7.47
N SER A 191 -18.54 7.45 -7.86
CA SER A 191 -19.37 8.40 -7.11
C SER A 191 -19.90 7.77 -5.81
N GLU A 192 -20.28 6.49 -5.84
CA GLU A 192 -20.68 5.73 -4.66
C GLU A 192 -19.49 5.52 -3.71
N PHE A 193 -18.30 5.22 -4.23
CA PHE A 193 -17.07 5.17 -3.44
C PHE A 193 -16.71 6.53 -2.81
N ALA A 194 -16.86 7.62 -3.57
CA ALA A 194 -16.65 8.98 -3.08
C ALA A 194 -17.65 9.36 -1.98
N SER A 195 -18.90 8.91 -2.09
CA SER A 195 -19.96 9.18 -1.10
C SER A 195 -19.81 8.33 0.18
N GLY A 196 -19.25 7.12 0.09
CA GLY A 196 -19.03 6.22 1.22
C GLY A 196 -17.92 6.66 2.19
N SER A 197 -16.85 7.33 1.70
CA SER A 197 -15.81 7.90 2.57
C SER A 197 -14.99 8.99 1.86
N ARG A 198 -15.42 10.25 2.00
CA ARG A 198 -14.69 11.41 1.48
C ARG A 198 -13.20 11.46 1.87
N PRO A 199 -12.79 11.20 3.13
CA PRO A 199 -11.36 11.19 3.51
C PRO A 199 -10.55 10.08 2.82
N LEU A 200 -11.19 8.95 2.50
CA LEU A 200 -10.55 7.85 1.79
C LEU A 200 -10.41 8.18 0.30
N TYR A 201 -11.48 8.71 -0.30
CA TYR A 201 -11.48 9.21 -1.67
C TYR A 201 -10.43 10.30 -1.89
N ASP A 202 -10.43 11.33 -1.05
CA ASP A 202 -9.47 12.44 -1.13
C ASP A 202 -8.03 11.91 -1.04
N SER A 203 -7.76 10.93 -0.17
CA SER A 203 -6.40 10.38 -0.03
C SER A 203 -5.98 9.44 -1.16
N LEU A 204 -6.91 8.68 -1.76
CA LEU A 204 -6.62 7.69 -2.80
C LEU A 204 -6.71 8.26 -4.21
N ILE A 205 -7.47 9.31 -4.43
CA ILE A 205 -7.67 9.94 -5.75
C ILE A 205 -7.20 11.39 -5.71
N GLY A 206 -7.86 12.26 -4.93
CA GLY A 206 -7.62 13.70 -4.96
C GLY A 206 -6.16 14.12 -4.69
N GLU A 207 -5.51 13.50 -3.69
CA GLU A 207 -4.10 13.73 -3.42
C GLU A 207 -3.17 13.23 -4.53
N ARG A 208 -3.55 12.16 -5.24
CA ARG A 208 -2.79 11.65 -6.38
C ARG A 208 -2.94 12.57 -7.57
N ASP A 209 -4.14 13.07 -7.85
CA ASP A 209 -4.37 14.07 -8.90
C ASP A 209 -3.53 15.32 -8.66
N ALA A 210 -3.51 15.81 -7.42
CA ALA A 210 -2.69 16.96 -7.03
C ALA A 210 -1.18 16.68 -7.17
N PHE A 211 -0.75 15.46 -6.83
CA PHE A 211 0.64 15.02 -6.99
C PHE A 211 1.03 14.93 -8.48
N MET A 212 0.20 14.29 -9.30
CA MET A 212 0.44 14.10 -10.74
C MET A 212 0.48 15.43 -11.48
N ALA A 213 -0.48 16.32 -11.23
CA ALA A 213 -0.50 17.67 -11.81
C ALA A 213 0.77 18.47 -11.42
N ALA A 214 1.16 18.43 -10.14
CA ALA A 214 2.39 19.09 -9.68
C ALA A 214 3.65 18.45 -10.28
N ARG A 215 3.67 17.13 -10.42
CA ARG A 215 4.81 16.37 -10.96
C ARG A 215 5.00 16.63 -12.45
N LEU A 216 3.91 16.73 -13.23
CA LEU A 216 3.96 17.14 -14.64
C LEU A 216 4.57 18.53 -14.78
N ARG A 217 4.08 19.52 -14.02
CA ARG A 217 4.64 20.89 -13.99
C ARG A 217 6.11 20.91 -13.57
N GLN A 218 6.49 20.09 -12.59
CA GLN A 218 7.88 19.96 -12.15
C GLN A 218 8.81 19.42 -13.24
N GLN A 219 8.37 18.40 -14.00
CA GLN A 219 9.17 17.80 -15.07
C GLN A 219 9.29 18.72 -16.29
N ALA A 220 8.19 19.40 -16.64
CA ALA A 220 8.17 20.43 -17.67
C ALA A 220 9.18 21.54 -17.38
N ALA A 221 9.22 22.05 -16.14
CA ALA A 221 10.14 23.11 -15.74
C ALA A 221 11.62 22.71 -15.78
N ARG A 222 11.96 21.44 -15.51
CA ARG A 222 13.34 20.93 -15.50
C ARG A 222 13.91 20.70 -16.89
N SER A 223 13.04 20.44 -17.86
CA SER A 223 13.44 20.17 -19.22
C SER A 223 13.70 21.51 -19.90
N SER A 224 14.89 22.10 -19.78
CA SER A 224 15.24 23.34 -20.47
C SER A 224 15.51 23.01 -21.94
N GLY A 225 14.72 23.50 -22.91
CA GLY A 225 15.10 23.26 -24.32
C GLY A 225 14.15 23.68 -25.43
N THR A 226 12.83 23.71 -25.23
CA THR A 226 11.88 24.07 -26.30
C THR A 226 10.68 24.83 -25.73
N GLU A 227 10.39 25.99 -26.33
CA GLU A 227 9.06 26.61 -26.25
C GLU A 227 8.07 25.72 -27.03
N ASN A 228 6.86 25.53 -26.50
CA ASN A 228 5.80 24.66 -27.05
C ASN A 228 6.14 23.17 -27.09
N ARG A 229 6.21 22.54 -25.90
CA ARG A 229 6.28 21.08 -25.80
C ARG A 229 4.92 20.43 -25.89
N ARG A 230 4.87 19.23 -26.45
CA ARG A 230 3.70 18.35 -26.38
C ARG A 230 4.03 17.08 -25.60
N VAL A 231 3.26 16.79 -24.55
CA VAL A 231 3.45 15.64 -23.67
C VAL A 231 2.22 14.74 -23.73
N LEU A 232 2.42 13.47 -24.08
CA LEU A 232 1.37 12.47 -23.95
C LEU A 232 1.30 12.03 -22.48
N VAL A 233 0.13 12.11 -21.86
CA VAL A 233 -0.09 11.71 -20.47
C VAL A 233 -1.08 10.55 -20.45
N VAL A 234 -0.62 9.37 -20.06
CA VAL A 234 -1.44 8.15 -19.98
C VAL A 234 -1.77 7.87 -18.53
N ILE A 235 -3.05 7.99 -18.19
CA ILE A 235 -3.57 7.83 -16.81
C ILE A 235 -4.85 7.00 -16.82
N GLY A 236 -5.26 6.49 -15.67
CA GLY A 236 -6.55 5.86 -15.46
C GLY A 236 -7.68 6.88 -15.59
N ALA A 237 -8.81 6.48 -16.19
CA ALA A 237 -9.95 7.37 -16.48
C ALA A 237 -10.49 8.10 -15.23
N GLY A 238 -10.44 7.46 -14.06
CA GLY A 238 -10.87 8.07 -12.79
C GLY A 238 -10.05 9.29 -12.34
N HIS A 239 -8.85 9.48 -12.89
CA HIS A 239 -7.98 10.62 -12.59
C HIS A 239 -8.09 11.77 -13.60
N LEU A 240 -8.71 11.53 -14.77
CA LEU A 240 -8.69 12.46 -15.90
C LEU A 240 -9.24 13.83 -15.52
N LYS A 241 -10.49 13.89 -15.07
CA LYS A 241 -11.17 15.13 -14.71
C LYS A 241 -10.46 15.87 -13.58
N GLY A 242 -10.13 15.17 -12.48
CA GLY A 242 -9.52 15.78 -11.30
C GLY A 242 -8.12 16.32 -11.56
N MET A 243 -7.27 15.54 -12.24
CA MET A 243 -5.92 15.94 -12.59
C MET A 243 -5.92 17.09 -13.59
N CYS A 244 -6.75 17.06 -14.64
CA CYS A 244 -6.82 18.14 -15.64
C CYS A 244 -7.29 19.47 -15.04
N THR A 245 -8.28 19.45 -14.13
CA THR A 245 -8.68 20.64 -13.38
C THR A 245 -7.53 21.18 -12.55
N LEU A 246 -6.84 20.32 -11.78
CA LEU A 246 -5.70 20.74 -10.97
C LEU A 246 -4.53 21.23 -11.82
N LEU A 247 -4.29 20.64 -12.99
CA LEU A 247 -3.23 21.08 -13.91
C LEU A 247 -3.49 22.50 -14.45
N ARG A 248 -4.75 22.89 -14.63
CA ARG A 248 -5.15 24.26 -15.02
C ARG A 248 -5.06 25.25 -13.87
N GLU A 249 -5.53 24.85 -12.68
CA GLU A 249 -5.82 25.77 -11.58
C GLU A 249 -4.73 25.84 -10.50
N GLN A 250 -3.91 24.79 -10.34
CA GLN A 250 -2.90 24.72 -9.28
C GLN A 250 -1.84 25.81 -9.45
N GLN A 251 -1.73 26.67 -8.42
CA GLN A 251 -0.76 27.78 -8.39
C GLN A 251 0.44 27.53 -7.50
N ASP A 252 0.38 26.53 -6.61
CA ASP A 252 1.47 26.19 -5.71
C ASP A 252 2.75 25.87 -6.48
N ASP A 253 3.90 26.10 -5.84
CA ASP A 253 5.19 25.65 -6.36
C ASP A 253 5.18 24.12 -6.55
N PRO A 254 5.38 23.61 -7.78
CA PRO A 254 5.22 22.20 -8.08
C PRO A 254 6.23 21.33 -7.31
N ALA A 255 7.44 21.83 -7.05
CA ALA A 255 8.45 21.06 -6.32
C ALA A 255 8.09 20.88 -4.85
N THR A 256 7.61 21.95 -4.21
CA THR A 256 7.13 21.94 -2.83
C THR A 256 5.91 21.02 -2.67
N ARG A 257 4.95 21.11 -3.59
CA ARG A 257 3.74 20.28 -3.56
C ARG A 257 4.03 18.79 -3.72
N VAL A 258 4.91 18.44 -4.65
CA VAL A 258 5.41 17.06 -4.81
C VAL A 258 6.09 16.57 -3.53
N ALA A 259 6.96 17.38 -2.91
CA ALA A 259 7.67 17.00 -1.69
C ALA A 259 6.72 16.77 -0.50
N GLU A 260 5.72 17.64 -0.33
CA GLU A 260 4.69 17.51 0.71
C GLU A 260 3.91 16.20 0.55
N LEU A 261 3.40 15.95 -0.65
CA LEU A 261 2.55 14.80 -0.95
C LEU A 261 3.32 13.48 -1.02
N ALA A 262 4.63 13.52 -1.31
CA ALA A 262 5.53 12.35 -1.29
C ALA A 262 5.84 11.84 0.13
N THR A 263 5.61 12.66 1.17
CA THR A 263 5.90 12.28 2.56
C THR A 263 4.63 11.91 3.32
N LEU A 264 4.79 11.27 4.47
CA LEU A 264 3.66 10.93 5.33
C LEU A 264 3.37 12.09 6.30
N PRO A 265 2.09 12.44 6.52
CA PRO A 265 1.74 13.40 7.55
C PRO A 265 2.21 12.90 8.93
N PRO A 266 2.58 13.80 9.85
CA PRO A 266 3.10 13.42 11.16
C PRO A 266 2.11 12.51 11.91
N LYS A 267 2.62 11.52 12.64
CA LYS A 267 1.78 10.63 13.45
C LYS A 267 1.16 11.42 14.59
N ALA A 268 -0.11 11.14 14.90
CA ALA A 268 -0.73 11.61 16.12
C ALA A 268 0.10 11.15 17.34
N ARG A 269 0.48 12.09 18.21
CA ARG A 269 1.32 11.80 19.39
C ARG A 269 0.52 11.30 20.59
N TRP A 270 -0.80 11.56 20.62
CA TRP A 270 -1.65 11.23 21.78
C TRP A 270 -1.70 9.74 22.14
N PRO A 271 -1.74 8.74 21.21
CA PRO A 271 -1.79 7.33 21.61
C PRO A 271 -0.48 6.89 22.28
N LYS A 272 0.65 7.47 21.87
CA LYS A 272 1.95 7.22 22.50
C LYS A 272 1.92 7.69 23.96
N TRP A 273 1.40 8.90 24.21
CA TRP A 273 1.31 9.45 25.56
C TRP A 273 0.29 8.71 26.44
N LEU A 274 -0.84 8.28 25.86
CA LEU A 274 -1.81 7.42 26.55
C LEU A 274 -1.17 6.09 26.99
N ALA A 275 -0.46 5.42 26.08
CA ALA A 275 0.21 4.15 26.39
C ALA A 275 1.29 4.33 27.48
N VAL A 276 2.09 5.40 27.40
CA VAL A 276 3.08 5.74 28.43
C VAL A 276 2.40 6.04 29.77
N GLY A 277 1.30 6.80 29.77
CA GLY A 277 0.54 7.13 30.97
C GLY A 277 -0.04 5.89 31.66
N LEU A 278 -0.62 4.96 30.89
CA LEU A 278 -1.15 3.71 31.42
C LEU A 278 -0.06 2.84 32.08
N VAL A 279 1.09 2.73 31.42
CA VAL A 279 2.25 1.99 31.95
C VAL A 279 2.77 2.64 33.25
N LEU A 280 2.92 3.97 33.27
CA LEU A 280 3.34 4.70 34.47
C LEU A 280 2.34 4.53 35.62
N LEU A 281 1.04 4.49 35.32
CA LEU A 281 -0.01 4.25 36.31
C LEU A 281 0.12 2.85 36.95
N VAL A 282 0.38 1.82 36.14
CA VAL A 282 0.59 0.46 36.67
C VAL A 282 1.84 0.41 37.57
N PHE A 283 2.95 1.03 37.16
CA PHE A 283 4.15 1.08 37.99
C PHE A 283 3.96 1.90 39.27
N ALA A 284 3.20 2.99 39.21
CA ALA A 284 2.83 3.77 40.37
C ALA A 284 1.97 2.96 41.35
N ALA A 285 1.02 2.16 40.84
CA ALA A 285 0.20 1.27 41.66
C ALA A 285 1.05 0.18 42.34
N ILE A 286 2.02 -0.41 41.63
CA ILE A 286 2.97 -1.37 42.21
C ILE A 286 3.84 -0.69 43.27
N ALA A 287 4.38 0.50 43.01
CA ALA A 287 5.18 1.25 43.97
C ALA A 287 4.39 1.63 45.22
N TRP A 288 3.13 2.04 45.06
CA TRP A 288 2.21 2.30 46.16
C TRP A 288 1.91 1.03 46.96
N ALA A 289 1.71 -0.12 46.31
CA ALA A 289 1.56 -1.41 46.97
C ALA A 289 2.77 -1.76 47.84
N PHE A 290 3.99 -1.53 47.34
CA PHE A 290 5.23 -1.70 48.13
C PHE A 290 5.32 -0.73 49.31
N HIS A 291 4.84 0.50 49.16
CA HIS A 291 4.81 1.47 50.25
C HIS A 291 3.87 1.04 51.38
N GLN A 292 2.73 0.43 51.04
CA GLN A 292 1.77 -0.08 52.03
C GLN A 292 2.24 -1.38 52.69
N ASN A 293 2.71 -2.34 51.88
CA ASN A 293 3.16 -3.65 52.36
C ASN A 293 4.08 -4.33 51.33
N ALA A 294 5.26 -4.75 51.77
CA ALA A 294 6.21 -5.47 50.92
C ALA A 294 5.62 -6.75 50.29
N ALA A 295 4.71 -7.44 50.99
CA ALA A 295 4.05 -8.63 50.45
C ALA A 295 3.07 -8.30 49.31
N LEU A 296 2.32 -7.19 49.43
CA LEU A 296 1.40 -6.72 48.39
C LEU A 296 2.16 -6.25 47.14
N GLY A 297 3.24 -5.50 47.34
CA GLY A 297 4.12 -5.10 46.24
C GLY A 297 4.74 -6.31 45.52
N ALA A 298 5.23 -7.30 46.27
CA ALA A 298 5.77 -8.53 45.69
C ALA A 298 4.71 -9.35 44.93
N GLN A 299 3.47 -9.36 45.41
CA GLN A 299 2.35 -9.99 44.71
C GLN A 299 2.03 -9.25 43.41
N ALA A 300 1.87 -7.93 43.44
CA ALA A 300 1.57 -7.14 42.25
C ALA A 300 2.67 -7.24 41.18
N LEU A 301 3.95 -7.28 41.60
CA LEU A 301 5.07 -7.50 40.68
C LEU A 301 5.06 -8.92 40.09
N ARG A 302 4.75 -9.94 40.90
CA ARG A 302 4.61 -11.32 40.43
C ARG A 302 3.48 -11.45 39.43
N ASP A 303 2.33 -10.83 39.71
CA ASP A 303 1.18 -10.84 38.81
C ASP A 303 1.52 -10.14 37.50
N TRP A 304 2.20 -8.98 37.55
CA TRP A 304 2.71 -8.34 36.34
C TRP A 304 3.55 -9.29 35.48
N VAL A 305 4.53 -9.98 36.08
CA VAL A 305 5.40 -10.92 35.36
C VAL A 305 4.63 -12.13 34.83
N LEU A 306 3.76 -12.74 35.65
CA LEU A 306 3.04 -13.95 35.29
C LEU A 306 1.99 -13.70 34.21
N PHE A 307 1.24 -12.59 34.29
CA PHE A 307 0.27 -12.26 33.26
C PHE A 307 0.95 -11.88 31.94
N THR A 308 1.90 -10.94 31.96
CA THR A 308 2.57 -10.51 30.72
C THR A 308 3.41 -11.62 30.10
N GLY A 309 4.24 -12.30 30.90
CA GLY A 309 5.07 -13.42 30.46
C GLY A 309 4.25 -14.65 30.09
N GLY A 310 3.24 -14.99 30.89
CA GLY A 310 2.40 -16.17 30.69
C GLY A 310 1.57 -16.09 29.41
N PHE A 311 0.85 -14.99 29.17
CA PHE A 311 0.10 -14.83 27.92
C PHE A 311 1.00 -14.73 26.69
N ALA A 312 2.18 -14.11 26.80
CA ALA A 312 3.18 -14.11 25.74
C ALA A 312 3.69 -15.54 25.43
N ALA A 313 3.98 -16.33 26.46
CA ALA A 313 4.38 -17.74 26.32
C ALA A 313 3.27 -18.59 25.70
N LEU A 314 2.00 -18.38 26.10
CA LEU A 314 0.84 -19.04 25.48
C LEU A 314 0.72 -18.70 23.99
N GLY A 315 1.00 -17.45 23.61
CA GLY A 315 1.07 -17.03 22.21
C GLY A 315 2.15 -17.80 21.43
N ALA A 316 3.33 -17.98 22.01
CA ALA A 316 4.41 -18.77 21.39
C ALA A 316 4.05 -20.26 21.29
N VAL A 317 3.40 -20.83 22.31
CA VAL A 317 2.90 -22.21 22.28
C VAL A 317 1.85 -22.39 21.19
N ALA A 318 0.89 -21.47 21.09
CA ALA A 318 -0.15 -21.48 20.06
C ALA A 318 0.44 -21.39 18.65
N ALA A 319 1.56 -20.67 18.47
CA ALA A 319 2.29 -20.63 17.20
C ALA A 319 3.07 -21.91 16.86
N GLY A 320 3.11 -22.91 17.76
CA GLY A 320 3.98 -24.07 17.63
C GLY A 320 5.48 -23.71 17.77
N GLY A 321 5.77 -22.66 18.54
CA GLY A 321 7.11 -22.16 18.79
C GLY A 321 8.00 -23.18 19.48
N HIS A 322 9.29 -23.11 19.21
CA HIS A 322 10.31 -23.87 19.92
C HIS A 322 10.36 -23.48 21.41
N PRO A 323 10.73 -24.39 22.35
CA PRO A 323 10.86 -24.05 23.77
C PRO A 323 11.70 -22.79 24.05
N VAL A 324 12.75 -22.57 23.26
CA VAL A 324 13.61 -21.37 23.36
C VAL A 324 12.83 -20.09 23.03
N SER A 325 11.96 -20.09 22.03
CA SER A 325 11.14 -18.91 21.69
C SER A 325 10.04 -18.68 22.70
N ILE A 326 9.51 -19.73 23.34
CA ILE A 326 8.55 -19.63 24.46
C ILE A 326 9.22 -18.98 25.68
N VAL A 327 10.41 -19.44 26.07
CA VAL A 327 11.17 -18.84 27.19
C VAL A 327 11.54 -17.39 26.87
N ALA A 328 11.99 -17.13 25.64
CA ALA A 328 12.30 -15.78 25.19
C ALA A 328 11.07 -14.85 25.25
N ALA A 329 9.87 -15.34 24.89
CA ALA A 329 8.62 -14.59 25.02
C ALA A 329 8.30 -14.27 26.48
N PHE A 330 8.40 -15.27 27.37
CA PHE A 330 8.10 -15.13 28.79
C PHE A 330 8.99 -14.08 29.47
N ILE A 331 10.29 -14.08 29.17
CA ILE A 331 11.26 -13.14 29.76
C ILE A 331 11.11 -11.74 29.15
N ALA A 332 10.86 -11.65 27.84
CA ALA A 332 10.83 -10.37 27.14
C ALA A 332 9.59 -9.53 27.47
N ALA A 333 8.42 -10.17 27.67
CA ALA A 333 7.15 -9.47 27.83
C ALA A 333 7.08 -8.53 29.05
N PRO A 334 7.46 -8.93 30.28
CA PRO A 334 7.44 -8.05 31.45
C PRO A 334 8.39 -6.84 31.33
N ILE A 335 9.44 -6.97 30.50
CA ILE A 335 10.50 -5.97 30.34
C ILE A 335 10.17 -4.95 29.23
N LYS A 336 9.17 -5.23 28.38
CA LYS A 336 8.77 -4.37 27.25
C LYS A 336 8.61 -2.89 27.62
N PRO A 337 8.01 -2.48 28.76
CA PRO A 337 7.93 -1.07 29.15
C PRO A 337 9.27 -0.34 29.20
N PHE A 338 10.35 -1.04 29.55
CA PHE A 338 11.71 -0.51 29.68
C PHE A 338 12.51 -0.56 28.37
N ARG A 339 11.94 -1.18 27.32
CA ARG A 339 12.58 -1.36 26.00
C ARG A 339 11.65 -0.87 24.87
N PRO A 340 11.35 0.43 24.81
CA PRO A 340 10.48 0.98 23.79
C PRO A 340 11.03 0.70 22.39
N GLY A 341 10.22 0.06 21.54
CA GLY A 341 10.53 -0.21 20.13
C GLY A 341 10.84 -1.67 19.78
N ILE A 342 11.06 -2.55 20.76
CA ILE A 342 11.26 -3.98 20.51
C ILE A 342 10.13 -4.77 21.20
N PRO A 343 9.14 -5.29 20.44
CA PRO A 343 8.08 -6.10 21.04
C PRO A 343 8.63 -7.46 21.50
N ALA A 344 8.02 -8.04 22.53
CA ALA A 344 8.37 -9.37 23.02
C ALA A 344 8.26 -10.45 21.92
N GLY A 345 7.29 -10.29 21.02
CA GLY A 345 7.17 -11.14 19.83
C GLY A 345 8.36 -11.05 18.89
N GLY A 346 9.02 -9.89 18.80
CA GLY A 346 10.25 -9.72 18.02
C GLY A 346 11.41 -10.54 18.59
N ILE A 347 11.57 -10.54 19.92
CA ILE A 347 12.59 -11.34 20.61
C ILE A 347 12.29 -12.83 20.47
N SER A 348 11.04 -13.24 20.69
CA SER A 348 10.60 -14.63 20.51
C SER A 348 10.77 -15.12 19.07
N ALA A 349 10.37 -14.33 18.07
CA ALA A 349 10.52 -14.69 16.66
C ALA A 349 11.98 -14.73 16.21
N THR A 350 12.84 -13.87 16.76
CA THR A 350 14.29 -13.94 16.50
C THR A 350 14.87 -15.23 17.06
N ALA A 351 14.48 -15.60 18.29
CA ALA A 351 14.88 -16.87 18.88
C ALA A 351 14.37 -18.08 18.07
N GLU A 352 13.13 -18.02 17.58
CA GLU A 352 12.52 -19.03 16.72
C GLU A 352 13.30 -19.20 15.40
N ALA A 353 13.58 -18.09 14.72
CA ALA A 353 14.32 -18.08 13.46
C ALA A 353 15.75 -18.58 13.64
N TRP A 354 16.40 -18.23 14.76
CA TRP A 354 17.76 -18.65 15.04
C TRP A 354 17.87 -20.15 15.26
N VAL A 355 16.90 -20.74 15.97
CA VAL A 355 16.87 -22.18 16.24
C VAL A 355 16.46 -22.98 15.02
N ARG A 356 15.38 -22.59 14.33
CA ARG A 356 14.82 -23.39 13.21
C ARG A 356 15.45 -23.10 11.85
N ARG A 357 16.25 -22.04 11.74
CA ARG A 357 16.98 -21.58 10.54
C ARG A 357 16.15 -21.74 9.24
N PRO A 358 15.21 -20.82 8.96
CA PRO A 358 14.44 -20.85 7.72
C PRO A 358 15.38 -20.85 6.50
N ARG A 359 15.13 -21.73 5.53
CA ARG A 359 15.95 -21.90 4.31
C ARG A 359 15.29 -21.18 3.14
N VAL A 360 16.07 -20.86 2.11
CA VAL A 360 15.58 -20.20 0.88
C VAL A 360 14.37 -20.92 0.27
N ILE A 361 14.37 -22.26 0.27
CA ILE A 361 13.25 -23.07 -0.24
C ILE A 361 11.94 -22.90 0.56
N ASP A 362 12.02 -22.57 1.86
CA ASP A 362 10.84 -22.27 2.68
C ASP A 362 10.21 -20.92 2.27
N PHE A 363 10.94 -20.06 1.53
CA PHE A 363 10.40 -18.80 1.01
C PHE A 363 9.72 -18.98 -0.34
N ASP A 364 10.16 -19.94 -1.16
CA ASP A 364 9.54 -20.22 -2.47
C ASP A 364 8.12 -20.75 -2.31
N THR A 365 7.86 -21.58 -1.29
CA THR A 365 6.52 -22.13 -1.01
C THR A 365 5.66 -21.22 -0.13
N LEU A 366 6.23 -20.15 0.44
CA LEU A 366 5.57 -19.27 1.41
C LEU A 366 4.27 -18.68 0.86
N ARG A 367 4.29 -18.30 -0.43
CA ARG A 367 3.13 -17.70 -1.11
C ARG A 367 1.93 -18.65 -1.15
N ASP A 368 2.19 -19.93 -1.39
CA ASP A 368 1.14 -20.95 -1.53
C ASP A 368 0.71 -21.49 -0.14
N ASP A 369 1.66 -21.55 0.80
CA ASP A 369 1.43 -22.02 2.17
C ASP A 369 0.57 -21.04 2.98
N ILE A 370 0.76 -19.72 2.86
CA ILE A 370 0.01 -18.71 3.65
C ILE A 370 -1.48 -18.69 3.30
N VAL A 371 -1.86 -19.11 2.08
CA VAL A 371 -3.26 -19.19 1.64
C VAL A 371 -4.04 -20.24 2.41
N HIS A 372 -3.35 -21.28 2.91
CA HIS A 372 -3.96 -22.36 3.66
C HIS A 372 -3.71 -22.19 5.16
N TRP A 373 -4.76 -22.28 5.98
CA TRP A 373 -4.63 -22.15 7.44
C TRP A 373 -3.54 -23.04 8.04
N SER A 374 -3.42 -24.29 7.56
CA SER A 374 -2.38 -25.22 8.03
C SER A 374 -0.95 -24.83 7.62
N GLY A 375 -0.78 -24.06 6.54
CA GLY A 375 0.54 -23.67 6.04
C GLY A 375 1.28 -22.70 6.97
N TRP A 376 0.54 -21.91 7.75
CA TRP A 376 1.09 -21.07 8.82
C TRP A 376 1.85 -21.87 9.90
N TRP A 377 1.41 -23.08 10.19
CA TRP A 377 2.08 -23.98 11.14
C TRP A 377 3.04 -24.96 10.50
N LYS A 378 3.11 -25.07 9.16
CA LYS A 378 4.02 -25.99 8.46
C LYS A 378 5.27 -25.28 7.97
N ASN A 379 5.11 -24.13 7.33
CA ASN A 379 6.20 -23.35 6.77
C ASN A 379 7.01 -22.65 7.87
N ARG A 380 8.35 -22.76 7.83
CA ARG A 380 9.23 -22.21 8.88
C ARG A 380 9.21 -20.69 8.94
N VAL A 381 9.08 -20.03 7.79
CA VAL A 381 8.99 -18.57 7.68
C VAL A 381 7.62 -18.10 8.19
N ALA A 382 6.54 -18.72 7.71
CA ALA A 382 5.18 -18.40 8.17
C ALA A 382 5.03 -18.61 9.68
N ARG A 383 5.59 -19.68 10.24
CA ARG A 383 5.57 -19.96 11.68
C ARG A 383 6.32 -18.90 12.49
N THR A 384 7.44 -18.41 11.97
CA THR A 384 8.21 -17.33 12.62
C THR A 384 7.38 -16.03 12.70
N LEU A 385 6.65 -15.70 11.62
CA LEU A 385 5.73 -14.56 11.59
C LEU A 385 4.52 -14.77 12.50
N LEU A 386 3.96 -15.98 12.51
CA LEU A 386 2.87 -16.36 13.41
C LEU A 386 3.29 -16.21 14.87
N ASN A 387 4.49 -16.68 15.21
CA ASN A 387 5.07 -16.54 16.55
C ASN A 387 5.21 -15.07 16.95
N PHE A 388 5.76 -14.23 16.07
CA PHE A 388 5.83 -12.79 16.30
C PHE A 388 4.45 -12.19 16.63
N PHE A 389 3.43 -12.54 15.85
CA PHE A 389 2.09 -11.99 15.97
C PHE A 389 1.40 -12.48 17.26
N LEU A 390 1.32 -13.79 17.49
CA LEU A 390 0.62 -14.37 18.63
C LEU A 390 1.27 -13.99 19.97
N VAL A 391 2.60 -13.93 20.04
CA VAL A 391 3.31 -13.44 21.23
C VAL A 391 3.02 -11.96 21.48
N SER A 392 2.95 -11.14 20.43
CA SER A 392 2.63 -9.71 20.56
C SER A 392 1.20 -9.50 21.05
N VAL A 393 0.24 -10.26 20.53
CA VAL A 393 -1.16 -10.26 21.00
C VAL A 393 -1.24 -10.74 22.45
N GLY A 394 -0.57 -11.85 22.78
CA GLY A 394 -0.50 -12.37 24.14
C GLY A 394 0.08 -11.35 25.12
N THR A 395 1.15 -10.64 24.73
CA THR A 395 1.73 -9.57 25.56
C THR A 395 0.71 -8.46 25.84
N ILE A 396 -0.04 -8.03 24.83
CA ILE A 396 -1.07 -6.99 24.98
C ILE A 396 -2.17 -7.46 25.94
N ILE A 397 -2.70 -8.69 25.74
CA ILE A 397 -3.70 -9.28 26.63
C ILE A 397 -3.17 -9.33 28.07
N GLY A 398 -1.94 -9.80 28.25
CA GLY A 398 -1.28 -9.87 29.55
C GLY A 398 -1.12 -8.51 30.23
N GLU A 399 -0.76 -7.46 29.49
CA GLU A 399 -0.65 -6.08 30.02
C GLU A 399 -2.01 -5.57 30.54
N TYR A 400 -3.09 -5.76 29.79
CA TYR A 400 -4.43 -5.34 30.21
C TYR A 400 -4.95 -6.17 31.39
N SER A 401 -4.78 -7.50 31.34
CA SER A 401 -5.20 -8.40 32.41
C SER A 401 -4.43 -8.14 33.71
N ALA A 402 -3.11 -7.91 33.62
CA ALA A 402 -2.29 -7.53 34.77
C ALA A 402 -2.75 -6.20 35.37
N GLY A 403 -2.95 -5.17 34.53
CA GLY A 403 -3.40 -3.86 35.00
C GLY A 403 -4.75 -3.92 35.72
N ILE A 404 -5.73 -4.64 35.16
CA ILE A 404 -7.05 -4.81 35.79
C ILE A 404 -6.95 -5.62 37.09
N HIS A 405 -6.17 -6.69 37.09
CA HIS A 405 -6.02 -7.55 38.27
C HIS A 405 -5.34 -6.81 39.43
N ILE A 406 -4.22 -6.14 39.15
CA ILE A 406 -3.48 -5.36 40.14
C ILE A 406 -4.38 -4.24 40.69
N PHE A 407 -5.11 -3.53 39.83
CA PHE A 407 -6.02 -2.47 40.28
C PHE A 407 -7.11 -3.01 41.22
N LYS A 408 -7.79 -4.11 40.85
CA LYS A 408 -8.80 -4.76 41.70
C LYS A 408 -8.25 -5.39 42.99
N SER A 409 -6.96 -5.68 43.04
CA SER A 409 -6.32 -6.24 44.25
C SER A 409 -5.93 -5.15 45.25
N LEU A 410 -5.83 -3.90 44.80
CA LEU A 410 -5.38 -2.75 45.58
C LEU A 410 -6.53 -1.83 46.03
N PHE A 411 -7.65 -1.86 45.30
CA PHE A 411 -8.89 -1.12 45.55
C PHE A 411 -10.08 -2.07 45.42
#